data_AF-A0A523EEH0-F1
#
_entry.id   AF-A0A523EEH0-F1
#
_cell.length_a   1.000
_cell.length_b   1.000
_cell.length_c   1.000
_cell.angle_alpha   90.00
_cell.angle_beta   90.00
_cell.angle_gamma   90.00
#
_symmetry.space_group_name_H-M   'P 1'
#
loop_
_entity.id
_entity.type
_entity.pdbx_description
1 polymer ?
#
loop_
_entity_poly.entity_id
_entity_poly.type
_entity_poly.pdbx_seq_one_letter_code
_entity_poly.pdbx_strand_id
1 'polypeptide(L)'
;MLTRLTHEGTNIMVDWHPDGERLLYRTNIAGERHLSEIQVDGTGAAVLWASNHGVRLGSWSPDGTSIVYTEVRPATGLDILVLSVGEGEPKPLVETAFDEQQPRFSPDGDWIAYASNETGRMEIFIEPFSGPGRRWQISTNGGRSLCGALTGRSFSTETWKATG
;
A
#
# COMPACT_ATOMS: atom_id res chain seq x y z
N MET A 1 -14.34 -22.79 -19.28
CA MET A 1 -13.07 -22.43 -18.61
C MET A 1 -12.89 -20.94 -18.82
N LEU A 2 -13.16 -20.10 -17.82
CA LEU A 2 -13.02 -18.65 -17.97
C LEU A 2 -11.95 -18.15 -17.00
N THR A 3 -10.80 -17.80 -17.56
CA THR A 3 -9.69 -17.10 -16.92
C THR A 3 -9.85 -15.63 -17.24
N ARG A 4 -9.94 -14.81 -16.19
CA ARG A 4 -9.54 -13.39 -16.08
C ARG A 4 -10.34 -12.78 -14.93
N LEU A 5 -9.66 -12.34 -13.87
CA LEU A 5 -10.29 -11.50 -12.86
C LEU A 5 -9.37 -10.30 -12.63
N THR A 6 -9.65 -9.30 -13.47
CA THR A 6 -9.22 -7.88 -13.49
C THR A 6 -7.77 -7.55 -13.86
N HIS A 7 -7.68 -6.61 -14.80
CA HIS A 7 -6.56 -5.72 -15.09
C HIS A 7 -7.19 -4.33 -15.23
N GLU A 8 -6.47 -3.32 -14.77
CA GLU A 8 -6.84 -1.90 -14.63
C GLU A 8 -7.60 -1.55 -13.34
N GLY A 9 -7.04 -0.56 -12.63
CA GLY A 9 -7.36 -0.24 -11.26
C GLY A 9 -8.72 0.39 -11.07
N THR A 10 -9.38 0.01 -9.99
CA THR A 10 -10.38 0.82 -9.28
C THR A 10 -10.48 0.26 -7.86
N ASN A 11 -9.93 0.98 -6.88
CA ASN A 11 -10.29 0.99 -5.46
C ASN A 11 -11.12 -0.21 -4.92
N ILE A 12 -10.60 -1.43 -5.07
CA ILE A 12 -11.18 -2.61 -4.46
C ILE A 12 -10.56 -2.72 -3.08
N MET A 13 -11.42 -2.82 -2.07
CA MET A 13 -11.04 -2.91 -0.65
C MET A 13 -10.47 -4.30 -0.30
N VAL A 14 -9.60 -4.83 -1.16
CA VAL A 14 -8.93 -6.11 -0.98
C VAL A 14 -7.51 -6.10 -1.57
N ASP A 15 -6.59 -6.84 -0.97
CA ASP A 15 -5.28 -7.18 -1.54
C ASP A 15 -4.97 -8.67 -1.30
N TRP A 16 -4.15 -9.28 -2.15
CA TRP A 16 -3.76 -10.68 -1.98
C TRP A 16 -2.60 -10.79 -1.01
N HIS A 17 -2.68 -11.75 -0.09
CA HIS A 17 -1.49 -12.18 0.64
C HIS A 17 -0.52 -12.89 -0.34
N PRO A 18 0.81 -12.78 -0.18
CA PRO A 18 1.79 -13.36 -1.11
C PRO A 18 1.71 -14.88 -1.32
N ASP A 19 1.14 -15.62 -0.37
CA ASP A 19 0.88 -17.06 -0.51
C ASP A 19 -0.18 -17.40 -1.57
N GLY A 20 -0.97 -16.40 -2.02
CA GLY A 20 -2.04 -16.59 -3.00
C GLY A 20 -3.28 -17.31 -2.46
N GLU A 21 -3.35 -17.59 -1.16
CA GLU A 21 -4.43 -18.33 -0.51
C GLU A 21 -5.28 -17.43 0.40
N ARG A 22 -4.75 -16.27 0.80
CA ARG A 22 -5.45 -15.32 1.67
C ARG A 22 -5.70 -13.97 1.01
N LEU A 23 -6.78 -13.32 1.46
CA LEU A 23 -7.14 -11.95 1.11
C LEU A 23 -7.03 -11.05 2.34
N LEU A 24 -6.38 -9.91 2.20
CA LEU A 24 -6.51 -8.76 3.09
C LEU A 24 -7.74 -7.96 2.68
N TYR A 25 -8.54 -7.54 3.64
CA TYR A 25 -9.70 -6.69 3.40
C TYR A 25 -9.98 -5.79 4.61
N ARG A 26 -10.83 -4.78 4.41
CA ARG A 26 -11.27 -3.91 5.50
C ARG A 26 -12.67 -4.31 5.95
N THR A 27 -12.85 -4.47 7.25
CA THR A 27 -14.18 -4.60 7.86
C THR A 27 -14.53 -3.38 8.70
N ASN A 28 -15.83 -3.14 8.86
CA ASN A 28 -16.35 -2.17 9.83
C ASN A 28 -17.10 -2.97 10.90
N ILE A 29 -16.58 -3.00 12.12
CA ILE A 29 -17.16 -3.77 13.23
C ILE A 29 -17.37 -2.80 14.39
N ALA A 30 -18.60 -2.69 14.88
CA ALA A 30 -18.97 -1.79 15.99
C ALA A 30 -18.52 -0.32 15.84
N GLY A 31 -18.33 0.16 14.61
CA GLY A 31 -17.88 1.53 14.30
C GLY A 31 -16.36 1.67 14.13
N GLU A 32 -15.59 0.65 14.50
CA GLU A 32 -14.15 0.58 14.24
C GLU A 32 -13.87 0.07 12.83
N ARG A 33 -12.72 0.48 12.27
CA ARG A 33 -12.24 0.00 10.97
C ARG A 33 -11.11 -0.97 11.21
N HIS A 34 -11.28 -2.21 10.75
CA HIS A 34 -10.30 -3.27 10.98
C HIS A 34 -9.60 -3.65 9.68
N LEU A 35 -8.32 -3.98 9.79
CA LEU A 35 -7.59 -4.77 8.82
C LEU A 35 -7.86 -6.24 9.14
N SER A 36 -8.39 -6.97 8.18
CA SER A 36 -8.81 -8.35 8.36
C SER A 36 -8.26 -9.23 7.25
N GLU A 37 -8.05 -10.51 7.55
CA GLU A 37 -7.69 -11.52 6.56
C GLU A 37 -8.66 -12.70 6.56
N ILE A 38 -8.76 -13.38 5.42
CA ILE A 38 -9.59 -14.57 5.23
C ILE A 38 -8.98 -15.46 4.15
N GLN A 39 -9.18 -16.78 4.28
CA GLN A 39 -8.85 -17.74 3.23
C GLN A 39 -9.77 -17.56 2.02
N VAL A 40 -9.28 -17.85 0.81
CA VAL A 40 -10.08 -17.78 -0.42
C VAL A 40 -11.26 -18.75 -0.44
N ASP A 41 -11.21 -19.82 0.35
CA ASP A 41 -12.32 -20.76 0.52
C ASP A 41 -13.40 -20.25 1.50
N GLY A 42 -13.20 -19.07 2.08
CA GLY A 42 -14.10 -18.42 3.02
C GLY A 42 -13.89 -18.82 4.48
N THR A 43 -12.88 -19.62 4.79
CA THR A 43 -12.57 -20.05 6.16
C THR A 43 -11.52 -19.16 6.83
N GLY A 44 -11.29 -19.35 8.13
CA GLY A 44 -10.14 -18.76 8.83
C GLY A 44 -10.13 -17.23 8.90
N ALA A 45 -11.30 -16.58 8.93
CA ALA A 45 -11.37 -15.13 9.06
C ALA A 45 -10.75 -14.63 10.37
N ALA A 46 -9.86 -13.65 10.29
CA ALA A 46 -9.15 -13.08 11.43
C ALA A 46 -9.04 -11.55 11.33
N VAL A 47 -9.05 -10.87 12.48
CA VAL A 47 -8.70 -9.44 12.58
C VAL A 47 -7.20 -9.34 12.86
N LEU A 48 -6.49 -8.63 12.00
CA LEU A 48 -5.05 -8.36 12.15
C LEU A 48 -4.80 -7.09 12.97
N TRP A 49 -5.65 -6.09 12.79
CA TRP A 49 -5.56 -4.82 13.53
C TRP A 49 -6.91 -4.11 13.56
N ALA A 50 -7.20 -3.48 14.70
CA ALA A 50 -8.38 -2.66 14.91
C ALA A 50 -7.97 -1.21 15.15
N SER A 51 -8.53 -0.28 14.37
CA SER A 51 -8.29 1.15 14.52
C SER A 51 -9.59 1.91 14.77
N ASN A 52 -9.52 2.87 15.68
CA ASN A 52 -10.56 3.88 15.90
C ASN A 52 -10.52 5.00 14.84
N HIS A 53 -9.54 4.96 13.94
CA HIS A 53 -9.32 5.97 12.90
C HIS A 53 -9.81 5.52 11.51
N GLY A 54 -9.69 6.42 10.54
CA GLY A 54 -10.02 6.16 9.14
C GLY A 54 -8.97 5.31 8.44
N VAL A 55 -9.21 4.01 8.28
CA VAL A 55 -8.28 3.10 7.56
C VAL A 55 -8.67 2.91 6.09
N ARG A 56 -7.67 2.99 5.20
CA ARG A 56 -7.72 2.58 3.79
C ARG A 56 -6.58 1.58 3.53
N LEU A 57 -6.89 0.50 2.80
CA LEU A 57 -5.93 -0.57 2.54
C LEU A 57 -4.78 -0.10 1.63
N GLY A 58 -3.59 -0.66 1.87
CA GLY A 58 -2.46 -0.61 0.96
C GLY A 58 -2.16 -2.01 0.42
N SER A 59 -1.05 -2.61 0.85
CA SER A 59 -0.67 -3.96 0.43
C SER A 59 0.12 -4.73 1.48
N TRP A 60 0.16 -6.05 1.29
CA TRP A 60 1.15 -6.91 1.95
C TRP A 60 2.57 -6.62 1.45
N SER A 61 3.54 -6.85 2.32
CA SER A 61 4.93 -7.03 1.94
C SER A 61 5.10 -8.37 1.20
N PRO A 62 6.06 -8.50 0.26
CA PRO A 62 6.23 -9.74 -0.51
C PRO A 62 6.57 -10.97 0.32
N ASP A 63 7.15 -10.78 1.51
CA ASP A 63 7.46 -11.85 2.46
C ASP A 63 6.26 -12.25 3.34
N GLY A 64 5.13 -11.54 3.25
CA GLY A 64 3.90 -11.82 4.01
C GLY A 64 3.97 -11.46 5.49
N THR A 65 4.96 -10.67 5.92
CA THR A 65 5.15 -10.34 7.34
C THR A 65 4.56 -8.99 7.75
N SER A 66 4.33 -8.10 6.78
CA SER A 66 3.95 -6.72 7.03
C SER A 66 2.84 -6.24 6.10
N ILE A 67 2.08 -5.24 6.55
CA ILE A 67 1.05 -4.55 5.76
C ILE A 67 1.31 -3.06 5.81
N VAL A 68 1.39 -2.41 4.65
CA VAL A 68 1.28 -0.95 4.56
C VAL A 68 -0.16 -0.54 4.33
N TYR A 69 -0.60 0.51 5.00
CA TYR A 69 -1.96 1.03 4.87
C TYR A 69 -1.98 2.53 5.16
N THR A 70 -3.11 3.17 4.83
CA THR A 70 -3.32 4.59 5.12
C THR A 70 -4.26 4.76 6.30
N GLU A 71 -3.93 5.65 7.23
CA GLU A 71 -4.78 6.02 8.35
C GLU A 71 -5.05 7.54 8.40
N VAL A 72 -6.27 7.93 8.79
CA VAL A 72 -6.61 9.33 9.04
C VAL A 72 -6.27 9.68 10.49
N ARG A 73 -5.18 10.41 10.70
CA ARG A 73 -4.74 10.87 12.02
C ARG A 73 -5.08 12.34 12.27
N PRO A 74 -5.55 12.71 13.47
CA PRO A 74 -6.01 14.08 13.74
C PRO A 74 -4.98 15.19 13.56
N ALA A 75 -3.68 14.89 13.77
CA ALA A 75 -2.62 15.89 13.74
C ALA A 75 -2.08 16.18 12.33
N THR A 76 -2.05 15.17 11.47
CA THR A 76 -1.26 15.14 10.22
C THR A 76 -2.09 14.88 8.97
N GLY A 77 -3.32 14.35 9.12
CA GLY A 77 -4.20 14.08 7.97
C GLY A 77 -4.15 12.60 7.57
N LEU A 78 -3.97 12.31 6.28
CA LEU A 78 -3.77 10.94 5.80
C LEU A 78 -2.28 10.58 5.89
N ASP A 79 -1.96 9.51 6.62
CA ASP A 79 -0.59 9.03 6.78
C ASP A 79 -0.45 7.58 6.38
N ILE A 80 0.76 7.17 6.03
CA ILE A 80 1.08 5.76 5.75
C ILE A 80 1.67 5.12 7.01
N LEU A 81 1.06 4.03 7.44
CA LEU A 81 1.51 3.21 8.55
C LEU A 81 1.90 1.82 8.05
N VAL A 82 2.75 1.16 8.84
CA VAL A 82 3.11 -0.24 8.68
C VAL A 82 2.67 -1.05 9.90
N LEU A 83 1.93 -2.13 9.64
CA LEU A 83 1.61 -3.16 10.62
C LEU A 83 2.54 -4.36 10.39
N SER A 84 3.43 -4.62 11.35
CA SER A 84 4.14 -5.91 11.43
C SER A 84 3.23 -6.94 12.08
N VAL A 85 2.86 -7.99 11.35
CA VAL A 85 1.88 -8.96 11.83
C VAL A 85 2.42 -9.74 13.04
N GLY A 86 1.71 -9.65 14.16
CA GLY A 86 2.10 -10.31 15.41
C GLY A 86 3.03 -9.51 16.33
N GLU A 87 3.51 -8.33 15.91
CA GLU A 87 4.45 -7.52 16.71
C GLU A 87 3.79 -6.36 17.49
N GLY A 88 2.47 -6.22 17.41
CA GLY A 88 1.70 -5.24 18.19
C GLY A 88 1.20 -4.06 17.36
N GLU A 89 1.32 -2.85 17.90
CA GLU A 89 0.75 -1.64 17.29
C GLU A 89 1.48 -1.23 16.00
N PRO A 90 0.75 -0.78 14.97
CA PRO A 90 1.32 -0.21 13.76
C PRO A 90 2.21 1.00 14.03
N LYS A 91 3.24 1.16 13.21
CA LYS A 91 4.19 2.27 13.29
C LYS A 91 3.98 3.22 12.12
N PRO A 92 4.15 4.54 12.31
CA PRO A 92 4.19 5.47 11.20
C PRO A 92 5.37 5.14 10.27
N LEU A 93 5.10 5.12 8.97
CA LEU A 93 6.10 4.93 7.93
C LEU A 93 6.34 6.23 7.17
N VAL A 94 5.25 6.90 6.75
CA VAL A 94 5.28 8.26 6.19
C VAL A 94 4.32 9.13 7.00
N GLU A 95 4.89 10.10 7.71
CA GLU A 95 4.17 11.04 8.56
C GLU A 95 4.67 12.45 8.30
N THR A 96 3.90 13.24 7.55
CA THR A 96 4.28 14.61 7.23
C THR A 96 3.11 15.58 7.42
N ALA A 97 3.29 16.84 7.00
CA ALA A 97 2.21 17.83 6.98
C ALA A 97 1.28 17.70 5.75
N PHE A 98 1.50 16.67 4.93
CA PHE A 98 0.82 16.41 3.67
C PHE A 98 -0.04 15.15 3.78
N ASP A 99 -0.98 14.98 2.85
CA ASP A 99 -1.77 13.75 2.79
C ASP A 99 -1.00 12.70 1.98
N GLU A 100 -0.72 11.54 2.58
CA GLU A 100 -0.18 10.37 1.92
C GLU A 100 -1.18 9.21 1.84
N GLN A 101 -1.30 8.59 0.67
CA GLN A 101 -2.30 7.54 0.46
C GLN A 101 -1.93 6.48 -0.56
N GLN A 102 -2.65 5.36 -0.48
CA GLN A 102 -2.56 4.22 -1.40
C GLN A 102 -1.15 3.61 -1.49
N PRO A 103 -0.52 3.29 -0.34
CA PRO A 103 0.83 2.71 -0.35
C PRO A 103 0.82 1.30 -0.94
N ARG A 104 1.90 0.94 -1.63
CA ARG A 104 2.16 -0.40 -2.15
C ARG A 104 3.65 -0.74 -1.98
N PHE A 105 3.93 -1.96 -1.54
CA PHE A 105 5.28 -2.52 -1.61
C PHE A 105 5.68 -2.80 -3.06
N SER A 106 6.98 -2.66 -3.36
CA SER A 106 7.58 -3.24 -4.56
C SER A 106 7.62 -4.77 -4.47
N PRO A 107 7.67 -5.49 -5.61
CA PRO A 107 7.74 -6.96 -5.61
C PRO A 107 8.97 -7.55 -4.89
N ASP A 108 10.07 -6.80 -4.80
CA ASP A 108 11.29 -7.17 -4.07
C ASP A 108 11.26 -6.77 -2.59
N GLY A 109 10.28 -5.94 -2.17
CA GLY A 109 10.10 -5.51 -0.78
C GLY A 109 11.02 -4.36 -0.35
N ASP A 110 11.92 -3.90 -1.22
CA ASP A 110 12.90 -2.87 -0.89
C ASP A 110 12.31 -1.46 -0.90
N TRP A 111 11.16 -1.26 -1.55
CA TRP A 111 10.58 0.05 -1.82
C TRP A 111 9.10 0.11 -1.46
N ILE A 112 8.64 1.33 -1.15
CA ILE A 112 7.22 1.68 -1.13
C ILE A 112 6.93 2.73 -2.20
N ALA A 113 5.80 2.59 -2.86
CA ALA A 113 5.22 3.61 -3.74
C ALA A 113 3.92 4.14 -3.14
N TYR A 114 3.70 5.45 -3.20
CA TYR A 114 2.50 6.08 -2.66
C TYR A 114 2.18 7.41 -3.34
N ALA A 115 0.95 7.91 -3.13
CA ALA A 115 0.54 9.23 -3.59
C ALA A 115 0.64 10.26 -2.46
N SER A 116 1.20 11.45 -2.73
CA SER A 116 1.23 12.58 -1.80
C SER A 116 0.89 13.92 -2.47
N ASN A 117 0.33 14.86 -1.71
CA ASN A 117 0.11 16.25 -2.16
C ASN A 117 1.23 17.24 -1.80
N GLU A 118 2.43 16.77 -1.44
CA GLU A 118 3.54 17.64 -1.02
C GLU A 118 3.94 18.72 -2.05
N THR A 119 3.62 18.53 -3.33
CA THR A 119 3.88 19.50 -4.40
C THR A 119 2.69 20.43 -4.70
N GLY A 120 1.65 20.40 -3.88
CA GLY A 120 0.39 21.14 -4.07
C GLY A 120 -0.64 20.39 -4.93
N ARG A 121 -0.33 19.19 -5.41
CA ARG A 121 -1.25 18.26 -6.10
C ARG A 121 -0.83 16.82 -5.83
N MET A 122 -1.73 15.87 -6.02
CA MET A 122 -1.41 14.45 -5.87
C MET A 122 -0.41 13.98 -6.93
N GLU A 123 0.73 13.49 -6.46
CA GLU A 123 1.82 12.93 -7.24
C GLU A 123 2.33 11.64 -6.61
N ILE A 124 3.01 10.83 -7.41
CA ILE A 124 3.55 9.55 -6.98
C ILE A 124 5.01 9.70 -6.54
N PHE A 125 5.26 9.16 -5.36
CA PHE A 125 6.55 9.07 -4.71
C PHE A 125 6.95 7.63 -4.52
N ILE A 126 8.26 7.40 -4.53
CA ILE A 126 8.88 6.15 -4.12
C ILE A 126 9.98 6.45 -3.11
N GLU A 127 10.04 5.65 -2.05
CA GLU A 127 11.12 5.69 -1.07
C GLU A 127 11.46 4.28 -0.57
N PRO A 128 12.68 4.06 -0.05
CA PRO A 128 13.06 2.77 0.49
C PRO A 128 12.18 2.40 1.68
N PHE A 129 11.74 1.15 1.76
CA PHE A 129 10.98 0.67 2.90
C PHE A 129 11.84 0.53 4.16
N SER A 130 13.09 0.08 3.99
CA SER A 130 14.02 -0.11 5.11
C SER A 130 15.42 0.40 4.75
N GLY A 131 16.08 1.01 5.74
CA GLY A 131 17.43 1.57 5.62
C GLY A 131 17.47 3.06 5.23
N PRO A 132 18.66 3.68 5.29
CA PRO A 132 18.84 5.05 4.88
C PRO A 132 18.71 5.17 3.36
N GLY A 133 17.87 6.08 2.88
CA GLY A 133 17.85 6.43 1.47
C GLY A 133 16.98 7.63 1.15
N ARG A 134 17.09 8.07 -0.10
CA ARG A 134 16.51 9.32 -0.58
C ARG A 134 15.09 9.05 -1.10
N ARG A 135 14.17 10.00 -0.95
CA ARG A 135 12.84 9.96 -1.57
C ARG A 135 12.95 10.43 -3.02
N TRP A 136 12.28 9.74 -3.94
CA TRP A 136 12.20 10.12 -5.36
C TRP A 136 10.76 10.40 -5.77
N GLN A 137 10.55 11.58 -6.37
CA GLN A 137 9.33 11.88 -7.12
C GLN A 137 9.43 11.26 -8.50
N ILE A 138 8.44 10.45 -8.90
CA ILE A 138 8.45 9.77 -10.21
C ILE A 138 7.47 10.41 -11.19
N SER A 139 6.37 11.00 -10.72
CA SER A 139 5.44 11.72 -11.59
C SER A 139 5.67 13.22 -11.50
N THR A 140 5.90 13.91 -12.63
CA THR A 140 6.10 15.37 -12.69
C THR A 140 4.95 16.14 -13.32
N ASN A 141 3.85 15.46 -13.71
CA ASN A 141 2.73 16.06 -14.44
C ASN A 141 1.34 15.57 -14.00
N GLY A 142 1.20 15.22 -12.72
CA GLY A 142 -0.05 14.73 -12.14
C GLY A 142 -0.18 13.22 -12.28
N GLY A 143 0.10 12.51 -11.18
CA GLY A 143 -0.15 11.09 -11.04
C GLY A 143 -1.19 10.88 -9.96
N ARG A 144 -2.47 10.75 -10.33
CA ARG A 144 -3.54 10.33 -9.41
C ARG A 144 -3.66 8.80 -9.31
N SER A 145 -2.86 8.06 -10.06
CA SER A 145 -2.89 6.59 -10.10
C SER A 145 -1.56 6.06 -10.62
N LEU A 146 -0.98 5.11 -9.89
CA LEU A 146 0.21 4.33 -10.27
C LEU A 146 0.02 3.41 -11.51
N CYS A 147 -1.13 3.49 -12.19
CA CYS A 147 -1.53 2.53 -13.22
C CYS A 147 -1.07 2.88 -14.65
N GLY A 148 -0.68 4.13 -14.93
CA GLY A 148 -0.53 4.60 -16.32
C GLY A 148 0.87 4.47 -16.95
N ALA A 149 1.94 4.32 -16.16
CA ALA A 149 3.30 4.43 -16.70
C ALA A 149 3.90 3.09 -17.18
N LEU A 150 3.20 1.97 -17.05
CA LEU A 150 3.78 0.63 -17.28
C LEU A 150 3.11 -0.19 -18.40
N THR A 151 2.13 0.35 -19.14
CA THR A 151 1.31 -0.49 -20.05
C THR A 151 1.57 -0.36 -21.55
N GLY A 152 2.52 0.45 -22.01
CA GLY A 152 2.52 0.80 -23.45
C GLY A 152 3.83 1.18 -24.12
N ARG A 153 4.98 0.81 -23.58
CA ARG A 153 6.27 0.62 -24.27
C ARG A 153 7.30 0.25 -23.21
N SER A 154 7.70 -1.03 -23.20
CA SER A 154 8.94 -1.56 -22.65
C SER A 154 9.73 -0.64 -21.70
N PHE A 155 9.63 -0.87 -20.39
CA PHE A 155 10.83 -0.84 -19.56
C PHE A 155 11.32 -2.28 -19.49
N SER A 156 12.37 -2.59 -20.24
CA SER A 156 13.10 -3.84 -20.09
C SER A 156 13.56 -3.95 -18.64
N THR A 157 13.39 -5.13 -18.05
CA THR A 157 13.70 -5.49 -16.66
C THR A 157 15.19 -5.48 -16.31
N GLU A 158 16.01 -4.70 -17.02
CA GLU A 158 17.48 -4.68 -16.86
C GLU A 158 18.05 -3.45 -16.15
N THR A 159 17.24 -2.46 -15.76
CA THR A 159 17.79 -1.27 -15.08
C THR A 159 16.88 -0.73 -13.98
N TRP A 160 16.85 -1.46 -12.85
CA TRP A 160 16.60 -0.91 -11.52
C TRP A 160 17.89 -0.38 -10.87
N LYS A 161 18.84 0.13 -11.67
CA LYS A 161 20.01 0.82 -11.14
C LYS A 161 19.84 2.30 -11.42
N ALA A 162 19.79 3.08 -10.34
CA ALA A 162 20.09 4.49 -10.41
C ALA A 162 21.43 4.65 -11.13
N THR A 163 21.41 5.21 -12.32
CA THR A 163 22.62 5.79 -12.91
C THR A 163 23.03 6.93 -12.00
N GLY A 164 24.28 6.86 -11.51
CA GLY A 164 24.88 7.88 -10.65
C GLY A 164 25.09 9.22 -11.32
#